data_AF-A0A3N5PIN0-F1
#
_entry.id   AF-A0A3N5PIN0-F1
#
_cell.length_a   1.000
_cell.length_b   1.000
_cell.length_c   1.000
_cell.angle_alpha   90.00
_cell.angle_beta   90.00
_cell.angle_gamma   90.00
#
_symmetry.space_group_name_H-M   'P 1'
#
loop_
_entity.id
_entity.type
_entity.pdbx_description
1 polymer ?
#
loop_
_entity_poly.entity_id
_entity_poly.type
_entity_poly.pdbx_seq_one_letter_code
_entity_poly.pdbx_strand_id
1 'polypeptide(L)'
;VYNFPPAKIFMGDAGSLVIGYMLGVLTCLTTYVGPGLHYYGALVPLVLLAVPLYDTASVIIIRLRERRNPMVGDRRHFSHRLVKRGMSVRSAVLTIYMCTVATAVAATFLPRADMFSAILIFVQTIAILLVIAFMESGEVRP
;
A
#
# COMPACT_ATOMS: atom_id res chain seq x y z
N VAL A 1 3.99 1.40 19.74
CA VAL A 1 4.05 0.46 20.89
C VAL A 1 2.68 -0.09 21.27
N TYR A 2 1.69 0.74 21.64
CA TYR A 2 0.38 0.27 22.13
C TYR A 2 -0.56 -0.38 21.09
N ASN A 3 -0.33 -0.16 19.79
CA ASN A 3 -1.15 -0.73 18.72
C ASN A 3 -0.50 -1.97 18.05
N PHE A 4 0.77 -2.30 18.37
CA PHE A 4 1.43 -3.48 17.82
C PHE A 4 0.86 -4.77 18.43
N PRO A 5 0.70 -5.88 17.68
CA PRO A 5 -0.03 -7.05 18.18
C PRO A 5 0.58 -7.70 19.45
N PRO A 6 -0.21 -7.91 20.53
CA PRO A 6 -1.65 -7.63 20.65
C PRO A 6 -1.96 -6.15 20.92
N ALA A 7 -2.90 -5.59 20.15
CA ALA A 7 -3.26 -4.17 20.25
C ALA A 7 -4.01 -3.86 21.56
N LYS A 8 -3.55 -2.83 22.27
CA LYS A 8 -4.17 -2.30 23.50
C LYS A 8 -5.01 -1.05 23.24
N ILE A 9 -4.71 -0.32 22.17
CA ILE A 9 -5.40 0.90 21.75
C ILE A 9 -5.59 0.83 20.23
N PHE A 10 -6.76 1.21 19.74
CA PHE A 10 -7.06 1.33 18.32
C PHE A 10 -6.94 2.79 17.88
N MET A 11 -6.47 2.99 16.64
CA MET A 11 -6.29 4.32 16.05
C MET A 11 -7.62 5.05 15.84
N GLY A 12 -8.68 4.30 15.49
CA GLY A 12 -10.00 4.85 15.13
C GLY A 12 -9.96 5.76 13.91
N ASP A 13 -11.12 6.32 13.56
CA ASP A 13 -11.26 7.23 12.42
C ASP A 13 -10.56 8.57 12.67
N ALA A 14 -10.52 9.02 13.93
CA ALA A 14 -9.83 10.24 14.34
C ALA A 14 -8.34 10.21 13.99
N GLY A 15 -7.68 9.06 14.14
CA GLY A 15 -6.28 8.91 13.74
C GLY A 15 -6.13 8.65 12.24
N SER A 16 -6.86 7.68 11.69
CA SER A 16 -6.64 7.21 10.33
C SER A 16 -6.92 8.28 9.28
N LEU A 17 -7.99 9.07 9.45
CA LEU A 17 -8.34 10.17 8.54
C LEU A 17 -7.32 11.30 8.60
N VAL A 18 -6.80 11.64 9.78
CA VAL A 18 -5.78 12.68 9.93
C VAL A 18 -4.48 12.27 9.25
N ILE A 19 -4.01 11.03 9.43
CA ILE A 19 -2.80 10.54 8.75
C ILE A 19 -3.00 10.49 7.23
N GLY A 20 -4.15 9.98 6.77
CA GLY A 20 -4.47 9.96 5.33
C GLY A 20 -4.50 11.36 4.72
N TYR A 21 -5.12 12.33 5.42
CA TYR A 21 -5.15 13.72 5.00
C TYR A 21 -3.74 14.34 4.95
N MET A 22 -2.93 14.14 5.99
CA MET A 22 -1.55 14.63 6.01
C MET A 22 -0.72 14.05 4.86
N LEU A 23 -0.82 12.74 4.59
CA LEU A 23 -0.13 12.12 3.46
C LEU A 23 -0.58 12.71 2.12
N GLY A 24 -1.88 12.99 1.95
CA GLY A 24 -2.42 13.65 0.76
C GLY A 24 -1.88 15.07 0.59
N VAL A 25 -1.89 15.88 1.65
CA VAL A 25 -1.37 17.26 1.61
C VAL A 25 0.13 17.27 1.31
N LEU A 26 0.93 16.45 2.01
CA LEU A 26 2.36 16.34 1.78
C LEU A 26 2.66 15.88 0.35
N THR A 27 1.85 14.96 -0.17
CA THR A 27 1.96 14.50 -1.55
C THR A 27 1.78 15.65 -2.53
N CYS A 28 0.77 16.50 -2.34
CA CYS A 28 0.49 17.64 -3.21
C CYS A 28 1.52 18.78 -3.07
N LEU A 29 2.07 19.01 -1.88
CA LEU A 29 3.04 20.08 -1.64
C LEU A 29 4.46 19.74 -2.09
N THR A 30 4.79 18.45 -2.20
CA THR A 30 6.13 18.01 -2.57
C THR A 30 6.38 18.23 -4.06
N THR A 31 7.51 18.86 -4.40
CA THR A 31 7.95 19.02 -5.79
C THR A 31 8.73 17.79 -6.25
N TYR A 32 8.16 17.05 -7.20
CA TYR A 32 8.80 15.83 -7.73
C TYR A 32 9.51 16.01 -9.08
N VAL A 33 9.22 17.12 -9.77
CA VAL A 33 9.79 17.44 -11.08
C VAL A 33 10.33 18.87 -11.03
N GLY A 34 11.53 19.07 -11.57
CA GLY A 34 12.22 20.35 -11.53
C GLY A 34 13.59 20.24 -12.18
N PRO A 35 14.38 21.32 -12.19
CA PRO A 35 15.74 21.30 -12.73
C PRO A 35 16.59 20.20 -12.07
N GLY A 36 17.18 19.32 -12.89
CA GLY A 36 17.97 18.18 -12.40
C GLY A 36 17.15 16.98 -11.89
N LEU A 37 15.83 16.97 -12.08
CA LEU A 37 14.96 15.83 -11.80
C LEU A 37 14.30 15.33 -13.08
N HIS A 38 13.98 14.05 -13.12
CA HIS A 38 13.30 13.43 -14.26
C HIS A 38 11.77 13.53 -14.15
N TYR A 39 11.09 13.57 -15.30
CA TYR A 39 9.64 13.73 -15.38
C TYR A 39 8.86 12.59 -14.69
N TYR A 40 9.40 11.36 -14.70
CA TYR A 40 8.81 10.22 -14.00
C TYR A 40 8.89 10.34 -12.47
N GLY A 41 9.61 11.33 -11.93
CA GLY A 41 9.51 11.72 -10.53
C GLY A 41 8.07 12.05 -10.12
N ALA A 42 7.23 12.56 -11.04
CA ALA A 42 5.81 12.79 -10.78
C ALA A 42 5.03 11.53 -10.34
N LEU A 43 5.56 10.33 -10.60
CA LEU A 43 4.95 9.05 -10.22
C LEU A 43 5.37 8.56 -8.83
N VAL A 44 6.25 9.29 -8.13
CA VAL A 44 6.69 8.95 -6.76
C VAL A 44 5.52 8.66 -5.82
N PRO A 45 4.43 9.45 -5.77
CA PRO A 45 3.31 9.16 -4.87
C PRO A 45 2.66 7.80 -5.12
N LEU A 46 2.58 7.38 -6.39
CA LEU A 46 1.99 6.10 -6.77
C LEU A 46 2.86 4.92 -6.30
N VAL A 47 4.19 5.06 -6.43
CA VAL A 47 5.16 4.05 -5.98
C VAL A 47 5.22 4.01 -4.45
N LEU A 48 5.29 5.18 -3.82
CA LEU A 48 5.38 5.34 -2.37
C LEU A 48 4.13 4.80 -1.65
N LEU A 49 2.94 5.08 -2.20
CA LEU A 49 1.64 4.64 -1.67
C LEU A 49 1.11 3.38 -2.35
N ALA A 50 1.95 2.60 -3.05
CA ALA A 50 1.52 1.44 -3.83
C ALA A 50 0.70 0.44 -3.00
N VAL A 51 1.14 0.11 -1.78
CA VAL A 51 0.46 -0.85 -0.88
C VAL A 51 -0.92 -0.35 -0.42
N PRO A 52 -1.08 0.85 0.18
CA PRO A 52 -2.40 1.35 0.58
C PRO A 52 -3.33 1.62 -0.62
N LEU A 53 -2.79 2.06 -1.76
CA LEU A 53 -3.56 2.22 -3.00
C LEU A 53 -4.08 0.87 -3.52
N TYR A 54 -3.22 -0.16 -3.53
CA TYR A 54 -3.61 -1.51 -3.90
C TYR A 54 -4.71 -2.05 -2.98
N ASP A 55 -4.57 -1.91 -1.66
CA ASP A 55 -5.58 -2.39 -0.71
C ASP A 55 -6.93 -1.70 -0.95
N THR A 56 -6.92 -0.37 -1.09
CA THR A 56 -8.14 0.41 -1.39
C THR A 56 -8.77 -0.02 -2.72
N ALA A 57 -7.98 -0.10 -3.79
CA ALA A 57 -8.44 -0.51 -5.11
C ALA A 57 -8.99 -1.94 -5.10
N SER A 58 -8.30 -2.89 -4.47
CA SER A 58 -8.72 -4.28 -4.37
C SER A 58 -10.08 -4.41 -3.68
N VAL A 59 -10.28 -3.71 -2.57
CA VAL A 59 -11.54 -3.73 -1.81
C VAL A 59 -12.66 -3.09 -2.64
N ILE A 60 -12.41 -1.99 -3.34
CA ILE A 60 -13.39 -1.37 -4.25
C ILE A 60 -13.77 -2.34 -5.37
N ILE A 61 -12.80 -2.96 -6.04
CA ILE A 61 -13.04 -3.90 -7.15
C ILE A 61 -13.85 -5.10 -6.67
N ILE A 62 -13.50 -5.70 -5.53
CA ILE A 62 -14.25 -6.82 -4.94
C ILE A 62 -15.70 -6.42 -4.67
N ARG A 63 -15.94 -5.24 -4.08
CA ARG A 63 -17.30 -4.75 -3.79
C ARG A 63 -18.12 -4.50 -5.05
N LEU A 64 -17.51 -3.91 -6.08
CA LEU A 64 -18.17 -3.69 -7.37
C LEU A 64 -18.56 -5.01 -8.04
N ARG A 65 -17.68 -6.02 -8.00
CA ARG A 65 -17.97 -7.37 -8.52
C ARG A 65 -19.14 -8.04 -7.79
N GLU A 66 -19.27 -7.79 -6.49
CA GLU A 66 -20.39 -8.28 -5.66
C GLU A 66 -21.65 -7.41 -5.72
N ARG A 67 -21.66 -6.34 -6.54
CA ARG A 67 -22.75 -5.35 -6.63
C ARG A 67 -23.12 -4.71 -5.29
N ARG A 68 -22.15 -4.56 -4.38
CA ARG A 68 -22.32 -3.89 -3.09
C ARG A 68 -21.88 -2.43 -3.17
N ASN A 69 -22.48 -1.59 -2.32
CA ASN A 69 -22.08 -0.19 -2.22
C ASN A 69 -20.60 -0.07 -1.75
N PRO A 70 -19.71 0.59 -2.52
CA PRO A 70 -18.30 0.76 -2.14
C PRO A 70 -18.07 1.54 -0.84
N MET A 71 -19.02 2.37 -0.42
CA MET A 71 -18.92 3.26 0.75
C MET A 71 -19.24 2.56 2.07
N VAL A 72 -19.68 1.30 2.05
CA VAL A 72 -19.96 0.54 3.28
C VAL A 72 -18.67 -0.10 3.80
N GLY A 73 -18.32 0.19 5.05
CA GLY A 73 -17.14 -0.36 5.72
C GLY A 73 -17.19 -1.88 5.85
N ASP A 74 -16.04 -2.55 5.65
CA ASP A 74 -15.94 -4.02 5.71
C ASP A 74 -14.53 -4.45 6.14
N ARG A 75 -14.39 -5.66 6.70
CA ARG A 75 -13.13 -6.25 7.17
C ARG A 75 -12.41 -7.05 6.08
N ARG A 76 -12.52 -6.61 4.83
CA ARG A 76 -11.95 -7.33 3.67
C ARG A 76 -10.62 -6.78 3.20
N HIS A 77 -10.00 -5.89 3.97
CA HIS A 77 -8.66 -5.39 3.70
C HIS A 77 -7.63 -6.52 3.63
N PHE A 78 -6.57 -6.28 2.86
CA PHE A 78 -5.42 -7.15 2.65
C PHE A 78 -4.92 -7.80 3.94
N SER A 79 -4.77 -7.03 5.02
CA SER A 79 -4.35 -7.52 6.34
C SER A 79 -5.25 -8.64 6.88
N HIS A 80 -6.56 -8.46 6.81
CA HIS A 80 -7.53 -9.48 7.23
C HIS A 80 -7.56 -10.67 6.28
N ARG A 81 -7.36 -10.44 4.97
CA ARG A 81 -7.26 -11.53 3.99
C ARG A 81 -6.07 -12.43 4.28
N LEU A 82 -4.89 -11.87 4.58
CA LEU A 82 -3.71 -12.64 4.98
C LEU A 82 -3.95 -13.48 6.24
N VAL A 83 -4.60 -12.92 7.26
CA VAL A 83 -4.90 -13.66 8.49
C VAL A 83 -5.89 -14.79 8.24
N LYS A 84 -6.91 -14.57 7.40
CA LYS A 84 -7.85 -15.62 6.98
C LYS A 84 -7.18 -16.77 6.22
N ARG A 85 -5.99 -16.53 5.63
CA ARG A 85 -5.18 -17.55 4.95
C ARG A 85 -4.27 -18.35 5.89
N GLY A 86 -4.33 -18.11 7.20
CA GLY A 86 -3.53 -18.83 8.20
C GLY A 86 -2.26 -18.12 8.63
N MET A 87 -2.00 -16.89 8.16
CA MET A 87 -0.92 -16.08 8.72
C MET A 87 -1.27 -15.60 10.13
N SER A 88 -0.29 -15.62 11.03
CA SER A 88 -0.45 -14.93 12.31
C SER A 88 -0.63 -13.42 12.08
N VAL A 89 -1.37 -12.74 12.95
CA VAL A 89 -1.57 -11.29 12.88
C VAL A 89 -0.23 -10.53 12.84
N ARG A 90 0.76 -11.00 13.61
CA ARG A 90 2.12 -10.42 13.61
C ARG A 90 2.79 -10.57 12.25
N SER A 91 2.75 -11.76 11.66
CA SER A 91 3.34 -12.04 10.35
C SER A 91 2.69 -11.21 9.24
N ALA A 92 1.37 -11.03 9.28
CA ALA A 92 0.64 -10.21 8.32
C ALA A 92 1.07 -8.73 8.40
N VAL A 93 1.15 -8.17 9.62
CA VAL A 93 1.61 -6.79 9.84
C VAL A 93 3.06 -6.60 9.38
N LEU A 94 3.96 -7.53 9.72
CA LEU A 94 5.36 -7.46 9.29
C LEU A 94 5.50 -7.55 7.77
N THR A 95 4.70 -8.38 7.10
CA THR A 95 4.70 -8.48 5.64
C THR A 95 4.29 -7.15 5.00
N ILE A 96 3.21 -6.54 5.51
CA ILE A 96 2.76 -5.21 5.06
C ILE A 96 3.88 -4.18 5.26
N TYR A 97 4.56 -4.18 6.41
CA TYR A 97 5.67 -3.26 6.67
C TYR A 97 6.83 -3.47 5.71
N MET A 98 7.25 -4.71 5.47
CA MET A 98 8.35 -5.00 4.56
C MET A 98 8.04 -4.58 3.12
N CYS A 99 6.82 -4.88 2.62
CA CYS A 99 6.39 -4.43 1.30
C CYS A 99 6.34 -2.90 1.21
N THR A 100 5.78 -2.24 2.23
CA THR A 100 5.65 -0.77 2.25
C THR A 100 7.02 -0.09 2.31
N VAL A 101 7.94 -0.58 3.13
CA VAL A 101 9.32 -0.06 3.20
C VAL A 101 10.04 -0.27 1.87
N ALA A 102 9.91 -1.44 1.25
CA ALA A 102 10.54 -1.74 -0.02
C ALA A 102 10.08 -0.79 -1.15
N THR A 103 8.77 -0.53 -1.26
CA THR A 103 8.25 0.42 -2.26
C THR A 103 8.56 1.87 -1.91
N ALA A 104 8.48 2.26 -0.62
CA ALA A 104 8.77 3.62 -0.18
C ALA A 104 10.25 4.00 -0.38
N VAL A 105 11.18 3.11 -0.04
CA VAL A 105 12.62 3.33 -0.26
C VAL A 105 12.92 3.43 -1.75
N ALA A 106 12.34 2.57 -2.60
CA ALA A 106 12.52 2.67 -4.03
C ALA A 106 11.98 4.01 -4.60
N ALA A 107 10.85 4.49 -4.08
CA ALA A 107 10.24 5.74 -4.51
C ALA A 107 11.12 6.98 -4.27
N THR A 108 11.93 7.02 -3.20
CA THR A 108 12.77 8.21 -2.90
C THR A 108 13.87 8.43 -3.93
N PHE A 109 14.35 7.36 -4.58
CA PHE A 109 15.38 7.44 -5.62
C PHE A 109 14.81 7.81 -6.99
N LEU A 110 13.52 7.56 -7.24
CA LEU A 110 12.88 7.70 -8.55
C LEU A 110 13.09 9.06 -9.24
N PRO A 111 13.03 10.24 -8.56
CA PRO A 111 13.22 11.53 -9.22
C PRO A 111 14.61 11.76 -9.81
N ARG A 112 15.63 11.03 -9.32
CA ARG A 112 17.04 11.15 -9.70
C ARG A 112 17.62 9.87 -10.33
N ALA A 113 16.81 8.82 -10.38
CA ALA A 113 17.18 7.55 -11.01
C ALA A 113 17.37 7.78 -12.51
N ASP A 114 18.33 7.10 -13.13
CA ASP A 114 18.40 7.01 -14.58
C ASP A 114 17.25 6.14 -15.13
N MET A 115 17.06 6.11 -16.45
CA MET A 115 15.93 5.39 -17.07
C MET A 115 15.92 3.90 -16.70
N PHE A 116 17.08 3.25 -16.63
CA PHE A 116 17.17 1.84 -16.30
C PHE A 116 16.76 1.59 -14.85
N SER A 117 17.31 2.37 -13.91
CA SER A 117 16.91 2.31 -12.49
C SER A 117 15.43 2.63 -12.28
N ALA A 118 14.87 3.59 -13.03
CA ALA A 118 13.44 3.90 -12.97
C ALA A 118 12.58 2.72 -13.39
N ILE A 119 12.92 2.05 -14.51
CA ILE A 119 12.24 0.83 -14.97
C ILE A 119 12.34 -0.27 -13.91
N LEU A 120 13.51 -0.47 -13.31
CA LEU A 120 13.68 -1.44 -12.23
C LEU A 120 12.79 -1.15 -11.02
N ILE A 121 12.65 0.12 -10.61
CA ILE A 121 11.75 0.53 -9.53
C ILE A 121 10.29 0.19 -9.87
N PHE A 122 9.84 0.45 -11.10
CA PHE A 122 8.48 0.10 -11.52
C PHE A 122 8.26 -1.41 -11.55
N VAL A 123 9.21 -2.16 -12.13
CA VAL A 123 9.14 -3.63 -12.18
C VAL A 123 9.13 -4.22 -10.77
N GLN A 124 9.97 -3.74 -9.87
CA GLN A 124 9.99 -4.15 -8.47
C GLN A 124 8.64 -3.87 -7.80
N THR A 125 8.08 -2.69 -8.01
CA THR A 125 6.79 -2.30 -7.42
C THR A 125 5.67 -3.21 -7.92
N ILE A 126 5.60 -3.46 -9.22
CA ILE A 126 4.63 -4.38 -9.83
C ILE A 126 4.84 -5.80 -9.28
N ALA A 127 6.08 -6.29 -9.19
CA ALA A 127 6.37 -7.60 -8.64
C ALA A 127 5.89 -7.75 -7.19
N ILE A 128 6.12 -6.73 -6.34
CA ILE A 128 5.61 -6.72 -4.95
C ILE A 128 4.09 -6.79 -4.93
N LEU A 129 3.40 -5.99 -5.76
CA LEU A 129 1.95 -6.01 -5.84
C LEU A 129 1.40 -7.35 -6.36
N LEU A 130 2.10 -7.99 -7.30
CA LEU A 130 1.74 -9.32 -7.79
C LEU A 130 1.94 -10.40 -6.73
N VAL A 131 3.02 -10.34 -5.94
CA VAL A 131 3.23 -11.25 -4.80
C VAL A 131 2.11 -11.07 -3.79
N ILE A 132 1.75 -9.83 -3.45
CA ILE A 132 0.60 -9.53 -2.58
C ILE A 132 -0.68 -10.14 -3.15
N ALA A 133 -0.97 -9.89 -4.44
CA ALA A 133 -2.16 -10.43 -5.09
C ALA A 133 -2.16 -11.97 -5.13
N PHE A 134 -1.01 -12.59 -5.34
CA PHE A 134 -0.86 -14.04 -5.32
C PHE A 134 -1.17 -14.61 -3.94
N MET A 135 -0.63 -14.01 -2.88
CA MET A 135 -0.90 -14.38 -1.49
C MET A 135 -2.39 -14.25 -1.14
N GLU A 136 -3.11 -13.33 -1.77
CA GLU A 136 -4.56 -13.22 -1.64
C GLU A 136 -5.34 -14.27 -2.44
N SER A 137 -4.81 -14.70 -3.59
CA SER A 137 -5.53 -15.44 -4.65
C SER A 137 -5.74 -16.94 -4.43
N GLY A 138 -4.95 -17.61 -3.58
CA GLY A 138 -5.70 -18.29 -2.54
C GLY A 138 -5.35 -19.65 -1.99
N GLU A 139 -5.92 -20.75 -2.46
CA GLU A 139 -7.30 -21.19 -2.14
C GLU A 139 -7.50 -21.39 -0.62
N VAL A 140 -8.73 -21.20 -0.12
CA VAL A 140 -9.00 -21.40 1.32
C VAL A 140 -9.05 -22.91 1.48
N ARG A 141 -8.01 -23.51 2.07
CA ARG A 141 -8.11 -24.92 2.46
C ARG A 141 -9.22 -25.04 3.50
N PRO A 142 -10.26 -25.85 3.24
CA PRO A 142 -11.38 -26.03 4.17
C PRO A 142 -10.93 -26.66 5.48
#